data_AF-A0A1A8T893-F1
#
_entry.id   AF-A0A1A8T893-F1
#
_cell.length_a   1.000
_cell.length_b   1.000
_cell.length_c   1.000
_cell.angle_alpha   90.00
_cell.angle_beta   90.00
_cell.angle_gamma   90.00
#
_symmetry.space_group_name_H-M   'P 1'
#
loop_
_entity.id
_entity.type
_entity.pdbx_description
1 polymer ?
#
loop_
_entity_poly.entity_id
_entity_poly.type
_entity_poly.pdbx_seq_one_letter_code
_entity_poly.pdbx_strand_id
1 'polypeptide(L)' 'MTNNALKSGVLILAITLLAGCDLFDSDMDKLSDDTLRAKWKECQGIKDISRLKATACSNYEKQCKKRQKAGTLACY' A
#
# COMPACT_ATOMS: atom_id res chain seq x y z
N MET A 1 37.64 5.78 -22.88
CA MET A 1 36.81 6.77 -22.16
C MET A 1 35.44 6.13 -21.96
N THR A 2 35.16 5.65 -20.76
CA THR A 2 33.88 4.99 -20.44
C THR A 2 32.81 6.06 -20.21
N ASN A 3 31.72 5.96 -20.97
CA ASN A 3 30.66 6.98 -21.03
C ASN A 3 29.94 7.12 -19.68
N ASN A 4 30.21 8.22 -18.96
CA ASN A 4 29.58 8.56 -17.67
C ASN A 4 28.05 8.78 -17.77
N ALA A 5 27.52 8.99 -18.97
CA ALA A 5 26.08 9.16 -19.20
C ALA A 5 25.28 7.88 -18.94
N LEU A 6 25.85 6.70 -19.24
CA LEU A 6 25.15 5.42 -19.08
C LEU A 6 25.03 5.00 -17.59
N LYS A 7 26.03 5.37 -16.76
CA LYS A 7 26.01 5.12 -15.31
C LYS A 7 24.93 5.91 -14.57
N SER A 8 24.61 7.12 -15.03
CA SER A 8 23.67 8.01 -14.34
C SER A 8 22.21 7.62 -14.55
N GLY A 9 21.85 7.11 -15.73
CA GLY A 9 20.48 6.66 -16.04
C GLY A 9 20.06 5.39 -15.28
N VAL A 10 20.98 4.45 -15.08
CA VAL A 10 20.71 3.18 -14.38
C VAL A 10 20.44 3.40 -12.89
N LEU A 11 21.08 4.40 -12.28
CA LEU A 11 20.91 4.70 -10.86
C LEU A 11 19.50 5.23 -10.54
N ILE A 12 18.94 6.05 -11.42
CA ILE A 12 17.60 6.67 -11.22
C ILE A 12 16.50 5.60 -11.32
N LEU A 13 16.60 4.67 -12.26
CA LEU A 13 15.66 3.55 -12.40
C LEU A 13 15.69 2.61 -11.19
N ALA A 14 16.85 2.34 -10.60
CA ALA A 14 16.98 1.46 -9.44
C ALA A 14 16.30 2.04 -8.17
N ILE A 15 16.32 3.36 -7.98
CA ILE A 15 15.69 4.01 -6.82
C ILE A 15 14.16 3.95 -6.91
N THR A 16 13.59 4.03 -8.11
CA THR A 16 12.13 3.92 -8.29
C THR A 16 11.58 2.51 -8.04
N LEU A 17 12.39 1.47 -8.27
CA LEU A 17 12.00 0.08 -8.03
C LEU A 17 12.00 -0.30 -6.54
N LEU A 18 12.84 0.33 -5.72
CA LEU A 18 12.94 0.07 -4.28
C LEU A 18 11.81 0.74 -3.48
N ALA A 19 11.20 1.81 -3.99
CA ALA A 19 10.02 2.42 -3.37
C ALA A 19 8.74 1.57 -3.48
N GLY A 20 8.77 0.49 -4.29
CA GLY A 20 7.62 -0.39 -4.54
C GLY A 20 7.49 -1.59 -3.60
N CYS A 21 8.51 -1.92 -2.81
CA CYS A 21 8.56 -3.20 -2.08
C CYS A 21 8.12 -3.16 -0.61
N ASP A 22 7.86 -1.98 -0.03
CA ASP A 22 7.46 -1.82 1.38
C ASP A 22 5.99 -1.36 1.55
N LEU A 23 5.20 -1.35 0.48
CA LEU A 23 3.95 -0.58 0.45
C LEU A 23 2.74 -1.22 1.14
N PHE A 24 2.77 -2.50 1.56
CA PHE A 24 1.50 -3.21 1.82
C PHE A 24 1.40 -4.06 3.09
N ASP A 25 2.49 -4.28 3.85
CA ASP A 25 2.44 -5.16 5.03
C ASP A 25 2.98 -4.49 6.31
N SER A 26 4.15 -3.84 6.24
CA SER A 26 4.85 -3.30 7.42
C SER A 26 4.19 -2.09 8.09
N ASP A 27 3.45 -1.26 7.34
CA ASP A 27 2.87 -0.02 7.86
C ASP A 27 1.34 -0.07 8.05
N MET A 28 0.69 -1.19 7.76
CA MET A 28 -0.78 -1.36 7.89
C MET A 28 -1.29 -1.08 9.32
N ASP A 29 -0.54 -1.50 10.34
CA ASP A 29 -0.88 -1.26 11.74
C ASP A 29 -0.72 0.21 12.15
N LYS A 30 0.10 1.00 11.45
CA LYS A 30 0.33 2.43 11.74
C LYS A 30 -0.65 3.37 11.03
N LEU A 31 -1.52 2.84 10.17
CA LEU A 31 -2.53 3.68 9.51
C LEU A 31 -3.45 4.32 10.56
N SER A 32 -3.68 5.63 10.42
CA SER A 32 -4.77 6.28 11.16
C SER A 32 -6.12 5.71 10.71
N ASP A 33 -7.12 5.78 11.59
CA ASP A 33 -8.45 5.25 11.30
C ASP A 33 -9.09 5.92 10.07
N ASP A 34 -8.84 7.23 9.88
CA ASP A 34 -9.32 7.97 8.70
C ASP A 34 -8.66 7.47 7.40
N THR A 35 -7.35 7.23 7.44
CA THR A 35 -6.61 6.72 6.28
C THR A 35 -7.07 5.29 5.95
N LEU A 36 -7.21 4.46 6.98
CA LEU A 36 -7.70 3.09 6.82
C LEU A 36 -9.11 3.08 6.22
N ARG A 37 -10.00 3.95 6.72
CA ARG A 37 -11.37 4.08 6.21
C ARG A 37 -11.38 4.51 4.75
N ALA A 38 -10.59 5.51 4.38
CA ALA A 38 -10.51 5.99 3.00
C ALA A 38 -10.02 4.89 2.05
N LYS A 39 -8.97 4.16 2.44
CA LYS A 39 -8.39 3.06 1.67
C LYS A 39 -9.33 1.85 1.56
N TRP A 40 -10.03 1.52 2.64
CA TRP A 40 -11.05 0.48 2.62
C TRP A 40 -12.22 0.84 1.70
N LYS A 41 -12.69 2.10 1.72
CA LYS A 41 -13.75 2.57 0.79
C LYS A 41 -13.30 2.53 -0.66
N GLU A 42 -12.04 2.90 -0.93
CA GLU A 42 -11.43 2.79 -2.26
C GLU A 42 -11.53 1.34 -2.78
N CYS A 43 -11.30 0.36 -1.92
CA CYS A 43 -11.39 -1.06 -2.27
C CYS A 43 -12.81 -1.55 -2.58
N GLN A 44 -13.85 -0.96 -1.98
CA GLN A 44 -15.25 -1.34 -2.24
C GLN A 44 -15.74 -0.91 -3.64
N GLY A 45 -15.13 0.14 -4.21
CA GLY A 45 -15.58 0.74 -5.46
C GLY A 45 -14.99 0.12 -6.74
N ILE A 46 -14.02 -0.78 -6.64
CA ILE A 46 -13.22 -1.23 -7.80
C ILE A 46 -13.51 -2.70 -8.11
N LYS A 47 -14.01 -2.97 -9.33
CA LYS A 47 -14.32 -4.33 -9.80
C LYS A 47 -13.12 -5.08 -10.37
N ASP A 48 -12.17 -4.37 -10.97
CA ASP A 48 -11.01 -4.95 -11.64
C ASP A 48 -9.72 -4.44 -11.00
N ILE A 49 -9.30 -5.13 -9.95
CA ILE A 49 -8.12 -4.80 -9.16
C ILE A 49 -6.97 -5.74 -9.50
N SER A 50 -5.77 -5.17 -9.64
CA SER A 50 -4.55 -5.99 -9.74
C SER A 50 -4.39 -6.88 -8.50
N ARG A 51 -3.76 -8.04 -8.64
CA ARG A 51 -3.53 -8.97 -7.52
C ARG A 51 -2.89 -8.30 -6.31
N LEU A 52 -1.94 -7.40 -6.56
CA LEU A 52 -1.27 -6.62 -5.51
C LEU A 52 -2.26 -5.73 -4.74
N LYS A 53 -3.15 -5.03 -5.46
CA LYS A 53 -4.18 -4.18 -4.86
C LYS A 53 -5.22 -5.03 -4.12
N ALA A 54 -5.56 -6.22 -4.61
CA ALA A 54 -6.44 -7.16 -3.92
C ALA A 54 -5.87 -7.61 -2.56
N THR A 55 -4.57 -7.92 -2.50
CA THR A 55 -3.90 -8.25 -1.24
C THR A 55 -3.95 -7.09 -0.25
N ALA A 56 -3.67 -5.87 -0.70
CA ALA A 56 -3.77 -4.67 0.13
C ALA A 56 -5.21 -4.46 0.67
N CYS A 57 -6.22 -4.65 -0.18
CA CYS A 57 -7.63 -4.57 0.22
C CYS A 57 -8.01 -5.59 1.28
N SER A 58 -7.53 -6.83 1.16
CA SER A 58 -7.72 -7.86 2.19
C SER A 58 -7.06 -7.46 3.51
N ASN A 59 -5.87 -6.86 3.46
CA ASN A 59 -5.17 -6.37 4.64
C ASN A 59 -5.93 -5.21 5.32
N TYR A 60 -6.45 -4.24 4.54
CA TYR A 60 -7.33 -3.19 5.09
C TYR A 60 -8.55 -3.79 5.79
N GLU A 61 -9.22 -4.77 5.17
CA GLU A 61 -10.38 -5.42 5.77
C GLU A 61 -10.06 -6.13 7.10
N LYS A 62 -8.92 -6.83 7.18
CA LYS A 62 -8.46 -7.46 8.43
C LYS A 62 -8.19 -6.42 9.52
N GLN A 63 -7.57 -5.29 9.16
CA GLN A 63 -7.28 -4.19 10.07
C GLN A 63 -8.56 -3.51 10.60
N CYS A 64 -9.55 -3.34 9.73
CA CYS A 64 -10.88 -2.86 10.11
C CYS A 64 -11.53 -3.81 11.13
N LYS A 65 -11.51 -5.13 10.87
CA LYS A 65 -12.06 -6.14 11.79
C LYS A 65 -11.31 -6.19 13.12
N LYS A 66 -9.97 -6.05 13.10
CA LYS A 66 -9.13 -5.99 14.31
C LYS A 66 -9.51 -4.80 15.19
N ARG A 67 -9.65 -3.60 14.60
CA ARG A 67 -10.06 -2.38 15.32
C ARG A 67 -11.51 -2.45 15.80
N GLN A 68 -12.42 -3.03 15.01
CA GLN A 68 -13.81 -3.26 15.43
C GLN A 68 -13.90 -4.18 16.65
N LYS A 69 -13.11 -5.27 16.68
CA LYS A 69 -13.00 -6.16 17.85
C LYS A 69 -12.44 -5.45 19.08
N ALA A 70 -11.62 -4.42 18.89
CA ALA A 70 -11.10 -3.57 19.96
C ALA A 70 -12.08 -2.44 20.38
N GLY A 71 -13.27 -2.35 19.78
CA GLY A 71 -14.30 -1.35 20.10
C GLY A 71 -14.28 -0.10 19.22
N THR A 72 -13.38 -0.01 18.23
CA THR A 72 -13.25 1.14 17.34
C THR A 72 -13.99 0.91 16.03
N LEU A 73 -14.96 1.79 15.71
CA LEU A 73 -15.57 1.83 14.39
C LEU A 73 -14.62 2.46 13.35
N ALA A 74 -13.65 1.70 12.85
CA ALA A 74 -12.70 2.18 11.84
C ALA A 74 -13.28 2.21 10.41
N CYS A 75 -14.04 1.20 9.96
CA CYS A 75 -14.47 1.08 8.55
C CYS A 75 -15.95 0.72 8.38
N TYR A 76 -16.72 1.62 7.74
CA TYR A 76 -18.17 1.54 7.48
C TYR A 76 -18.54 2.36 6.23
#